data_AF-A0A6S6M6D0-F1
#
_entry.id   AF-A0A6S6M6D0-F1
#
_cell.length_a   1.000
_cell.length_b   1.000
_cell.length_c   1.000
_cell.angle_alpha   90.00
_cell.angle_beta   90.00
_cell.angle_gamma   90.00
#
_symmetry.space_group_name_H-M   'P 1'
#
loop_
_entity.id
_entity.type
_entity.pdbx_description
1 polymer ?
#
loop_
_entity_poly.entity_id
_entity_poly.type
_entity_poly.pdbx_seq_one_letter_code
_entity_poly.pdbx_strand_id
1 'polypeptide(L)'
;MSHSALKIILASSLGLILSIPALEGAVIPASEAVAAEAAESDAESFLWVEVKKGGTREDYLAYLDEYPAGKYSALAKSRLKKMDADAANKVRMEREAATQLAVQEEQAAWDAANSAASEAGYEEYLRRYPSGLFAALVPARLVKVKKEANLHEEERQWTLAVGAGTSASFRAYINKYPNGRHVNEAAQKEEECNRVPARPQTPFAVSESVWRAIETSEGYRNTPRSKPLTISYQTKDQIEFTGSKSSTLPTPAATGKSVTKELTPIGGKCSVLRARYNYSQNNIQTSMDIYLCGSVPLGTEMNGKTATVTKSVELQGSLFPLRIGAEQSERVESAYIADSKYDSTVLTKWRVIGKNMAHDLNPKLTGAAWALKYEMNIRMPGANMNKTTVMEDYYLEDLGIFLSAVGEVDMSKMKSVLPTSGSQTAIVAEGEYGSRTTSTYQNYELVTGK
;
A
#
# COMPACT_ATOMS: atom_id res chain seq x y z
N MET A 1 20.04 17.69 -9.40
CA MET A 1 20.86 17.00 -8.37
C MET A 1 21.11 17.97 -7.21
N SER A 2 21.58 17.47 -6.06
CA SER A 2 22.00 18.14 -4.79
C SER A 2 22.10 19.68 -4.74
N HIS A 3 21.79 20.37 -3.64
CA HIS A 3 21.39 19.94 -2.27
C HIS A 3 20.68 21.10 -1.53
N SER A 4 20.12 20.81 -0.35
CA SER A 4 19.82 21.71 0.79
C SER A 4 19.71 23.23 0.55
N ALA A 5 18.48 23.74 0.45
CA ALA A 5 18.19 25.19 0.42
C ALA A 5 17.65 25.69 1.78
N LEU A 6 18.54 25.95 2.75
CA LEU A 6 18.15 26.62 3.99
C LEU A 6 18.14 28.14 3.80
N LYS A 7 16.96 28.75 3.75
CA LYS A 7 16.80 30.21 3.64
C LYS A 7 16.77 30.86 5.02
N ILE A 8 17.64 31.85 5.24
CA ILE A 8 17.41 32.93 6.19
C ILE A 8 17.53 34.25 5.40
N ILE A 9 16.58 35.16 5.59
CA ILE A 9 16.40 36.38 4.79
C ILE A 9 16.77 37.62 5.63
N LEU A 10 17.27 38.66 4.95
CA LEU A 10 17.68 39.94 5.54
C LEU A 10 16.49 40.82 5.96
N ALA A 11 16.68 41.63 7.01
CA ALA A 11 16.37 43.07 7.09
C ALA A 11 16.86 43.58 8.47
N SER A 12 17.56 44.71 8.65
CA SER A 12 17.26 46.10 8.24
C SER A 12 16.01 46.64 8.98
N SER A 13 15.99 47.83 9.59
CA SER A 13 16.76 49.06 9.27
C SER A 13 16.71 50.18 10.34
N LEU A 14 17.77 51.01 10.35
CA LEU A 14 17.81 52.49 10.55
C LEU A 14 17.39 53.20 11.89
N GLY A 15 18.28 54.10 12.32
CA GLY A 15 17.94 55.44 12.89
C GLY A 15 18.08 55.62 14.41
N LEU A 16 18.44 56.81 14.94
CA LEU A 16 19.03 58.01 14.30
C LEU A 16 19.65 58.96 15.37
N ILE A 17 20.90 59.40 15.14
CA ILE A 17 21.56 60.70 15.48
C ILE A 17 21.14 61.43 16.79
N LEU A 18 22.05 61.70 17.75
CA LEU A 18 22.89 62.92 17.81
C LEU A 18 24.20 62.72 18.59
N SER A 19 25.19 63.59 18.33
CA SER A 19 26.57 63.55 18.86
C SER A 19 27.00 64.91 19.46
N ILE A 20 28.29 65.04 19.85
CA ILE A 20 29.02 66.28 20.24
C ILE A 20 28.83 66.66 21.74
N PRO A 21 29.86 67.17 22.48
CA PRO A 21 31.21 67.58 22.06
C PRO A 21 32.39 66.82 22.71
N ALA A 22 33.56 67.02 22.10
CA ALA A 22 34.85 67.15 22.79
C ALA A 22 35.64 68.29 22.10
N LEU A 23 36.37 69.12 22.87
CA LEU A 23 37.31 70.11 22.34
C LEU A 23 38.31 70.53 23.42
N GLU A 24 39.60 70.66 23.07
CA GLU A 24 40.69 71.03 23.99
C GLU A 24 40.59 72.45 24.60
N GLY A 25 41.09 72.57 25.83
CA GLY A 25 41.09 73.81 26.62
C GLY A 25 42.27 74.77 26.43
N ALA A 26 42.32 75.80 27.30
CA ALA A 26 43.51 76.63 27.54
C ALA A 26 43.49 77.35 28.92
N VAL A 27 44.34 76.90 29.85
CA VAL A 27 45.35 77.71 30.61
C VAL A 27 44.93 79.02 31.35
N ILE A 28 44.84 78.95 32.71
CA ILE A 28 45.43 79.87 33.76
C ILE A 28 44.94 81.35 33.82
N PRO A 29 44.89 82.10 34.97
CA PRO A 29 45.43 81.89 36.34
C PRO A 29 44.38 81.92 37.50
N ALA A 30 44.87 81.97 38.75
CA ALA A 30 44.11 81.82 40.00
C ALA A 30 43.77 83.13 40.75
N SER A 31 42.82 83.04 41.70
CA SER A 31 42.63 83.96 42.84
C SER A 31 41.91 83.25 44.00
N GLU A 32 42.19 83.66 45.23
CA GLU A 32 41.49 83.31 46.48
C GLU A 32 40.08 83.98 46.56
N ALA A 33 39.12 83.57 47.40
CA ALA A 33 38.79 82.25 47.98
C ALA A 33 37.25 82.17 48.25
N VAL A 34 36.60 82.08 49.43
CA VAL A 34 36.95 82.01 50.88
C VAL A 34 35.79 81.27 51.61
N ALA A 35 36.09 80.26 52.47
CA ALA A 35 35.23 79.67 53.53
C ALA A 35 33.87 78.99 53.16
N ALA A 36 33.21 78.22 54.05
CA ALA A 36 33.67 77.22 55.01
C ALA A 36 32.46 76.45 55.60
N GLU A 37 32.56 75.13 55.78
CA GLU A 37 31.87 74.42 56.88
C GLU A 37 32.64 73.14 57.28
N ALA A 38 33.90 73.32 57.68
CA ALA A 38 34.70 72.27 58.30
C ALA A 38 34.29 72.10 59.77
N ALA A 39 33.16 71.41 60.00
CA ALA A 39 32.94 70.75 61.28
C ALA A 39 34.02 69.66 61.48
N GLU A 40 34.45 69.43 62.72
CA GLU A 40 35.56 68.53 63.03
C GLU A 40 35.29 67.10 62.52
N SER A 41 36.00 66.70 61.47
CA SER A 41 35.91 65.34 60.94
C SER A 41 36.75 64.41 61.79
N ASP A 42 36.11 63.74 62.75
CA ASP A 42 36.63 62.49 63.30
C ASP A 42 36.97 61.48 62.16
N ALA A 43 37.90 60.56 62.44
CA ALA A 43 38.35 59.56 61.45
C ALA A 43 37.20 58.61 61.04
N GLU A 44 36.23 58.39 61.93
CA GLU A 44 35.00 57.63 61.66
C GLU A 44 34.18 58.27 60.52
N SER A 45 33.98 59.59 60.57
CA SER A 45 33.19 60.34 59.58
C SER A 45 33.85 60.32 58.20
N PHE A 46 35.18 60.34 58.13
CA PHE A 46 35.92 60.15 56.89
C PHE A 46 35.77 58.72 56.34
N LEU A 47 35.99 57.69 57.18
CA LEU A 47 35.82 56.29 56.77
C LEU A 47 34.38 56.01 56.29
N TRP A 48 33.38 56.56 56.96
CA TRP A 48 31.97 56.43 56.56
C TRP A 48 31.68 57.06 55.19
N VAL A 49 32.37 58.13 54.79
CA VAL A 49 32.25 58.69 53.44
C VAL A 49 32.76 57.71 52.38
N GLU A 50 33.95 57.14 52.57
CA GLU A 50 34.51 56.15 51.64
C GLU A 50 33.70 54.84 51.62
N VAL A 51 33.19 54.39 52.76
CA VAL A 51 32.37 53.16 52.87
C VAL A 51 30.99 53.31 52.21
N LYS A 52 30.39 54.51 52.21
CA LYS A 52 29.19 54.79 51.39
C LYS A 52 29.50 54.83 49.89
N LYS A 53 30.73 55.15 49.51
CA LYS A 53 31.20 55.35 48.13
C LYS A 53 31.63 54.04 47.46
N GLY A 54 32.25 53.12 48.21
CA GLY A 54 32.40 51.72 47.80
C GLY A 54 31.05 51.00 47.84
N GLY A 55 30.33 51.11 48.96
CA GLY A 55 28.95 50.64 49.11
C GLY A 55 28.76 49.12 49.05
N THR A 56 29.85 48.34 49.06
CA THR A 56 29.82 46.87 49.06
C THR A 56 29.45 46.31 50.43
N ARG A 57 29.21 44.99 50.49
CA ARG A 57 28.94 44.32 51.77
C ARG A 57 30.18 44.37 52.66
N GLU A 58 31.34 44.23 52.03
CA GLU A 58 32.67 44.20 52.59
C GLU A 58 33.04 45.56 53.21
N ASP A 59 32.72 46.68 52.53
CA ASP A 59 32.90 48.04 53.06
C ASP A 59 32.09 48.26 54.36
N TYR A 60 30.81 47.88 54.36
CA TYR A 60 29.95 48.03 55.54
C TYR A 60 30.33 47.08 56.68
N LEU A 61 30.96 45.93 56.38
CA LEU A 61 31.50 45.02 57.39
C LEU A 61 32.81 45.55 57.99
N ALA A 62 33.75 46.03 57.17
CA ALA A 62 35.01 46.61 57.63
C ALA A 62 34.79 47.83 58.54
N TYR A 63 33.84 48.70 58.19
CA TYR A 63 33.44 49.82 59.06
C TYR A 63 32.82 49.36 60.39
N LEU A 64 32.13 48.22 60.42
CA LEU A 64 31.55 47.66 61.66
C LEU A 64 32.55 46.88 62.52
N ASP A 65 33.69 46.49 61.95
CA ASP A 65 34.82 45.86 62.67
C ASP A 65 35.64 46.95 63.40
N GLU A 66 35.99 48.02 62.69
CA GLU A 66 36.72 49.18 63.23
C GLU A 66 35.83 50.04 64.17
N TYR A 67 34.55 50.24 63.83
CA TYR A 67 33.59 51.05 64.59
C TYR A 67 32.30 50.27 64.91
N PRO A 68 32.33 49.28 65.83
CA PRO A 68 31.17 48.43 66.14
C PRO A 68 30.01 49.15 66.85
N ALA A 69 30.32 50.25 67.54
CA ALA A 69 29.40 51.11 68.31
C ALA A 69 29.51 52.60 67.92
N GLY A 70 30.07 52.90 66.75
CA GLY A 70 30.22 54.25 66.22
C GLY A 70 28.92 54.92 65.80
N LYS A 71 29.05 56.21 65.48
CA LYS A 71 28.03 57.18 65.05
C LYS A 71 27.17 56.69 63.88
N TYR A 72 27.73 55.86 62.98
CA TYR A 72 27.02 55.35 61.79
C TYR A 72 26.76 53.82 61.82
N SER A 73 27.11 53.09 62.88
CA SER A 73 26.95 51.62 62.95
C SER A 73 25.51 51.15 62.77
N ALA A 74 24.53 51.94 63.21
CA ALA A 74 23.11 51.67 62.97
C ALA A 74 22.73 51.76 61.47
N LEU A 75 23.34 52.69 60.73
CA LEU A 75 23.13 52.83 59.29
C LEU A 75 23.83 51.72 58.50
N ALA A 76 25.05 51.33 58.88
CA ALA A 76 25.76 50.20 58.27
C ALA A 76 25.00 48.87 58.49
N LYS A 77 24.56 48.59 59.72
CA LYS A 77 23.72 47.41 60.06
C LYS A 77 22.39 47.42 59.28
N SER A 78 21.78 48.59 59.07
CA SER A 78 20.57 48.75 58.25
C SER A 78 20.84 48.51 56.75
N ARG A 79 21.96 48.98 56.21
CA ARG A 79 22.40 48.75 54.82
C ARG A 79 22.60 47.26 54.55
N LEU A 80 23.38 46.58 55.39
CA LEU A 80 23.60 45.13 55.30
C LEU A 80 22.29 44.34 55.34
N LYS A 81 21.41 44.63 56.31
CA LYS A 81 20.09 43.99 56.41
C LYS A 81 19.22 44.20 55.16
N LYS A 82 19.32 45.37 54.50
CA LYS A 82 18.62 45.58 53.23
C LYS A 82 19.25 44.75 52.10
N MET A 83 20.58 44.72 51.99
CA MET A 83 21.28 43.93 50.96
C MET A 83 20.95 42.43 51.08
N ASP A 84 20.79 41.91 52.31
CA ASP A 84 20.33 40.54 52.55
C ASP A 84 18.88 40.31 52.11
N ALA A 85 17.96 41.25 52.37
CA ALA A 85 16.58 41.17 51.92
C ALA A 85 16.45 41.25 50.39
N ASP A 86 17.21 42.15 49.75
CA ASP A 86 17.25 42.31 48.29
C ASP A 86 17.85 41.06 47.62
N ALA A 87 18.91 40.47 48.19
CA ALA A 87 19.50 39.21 47.72
C ALA A 87 18.55 38.00 47.87
N ALA A 88 17.90 37.85 49.03
CA ALA A 88 16.91 36.80 49.25
C ALA A 88 15.70 36.93 48.30
N ASN A 89 15.26 38.16 48.03
CA ASN A 89 14.20 38.42 47.05
C ASN A 89 14.62 38.06 45.63
N LYS A 90 15.86 38.38 45.23
CA LYS A 90 16.42 37.99 43.92
C LYS A 90 16.36 36.46 43.73
N VAL A 91 16.89 35.69 44.67
CA VAL A 91 16.90 34.21 44.62
C VAL A 91 15.47 33.64 44.55
N ARG A 92 14.51 34.27 45.23
CA ARG A 92 13.08 33.90 45.11
C ARG A 92 12.55 34.12 43.69
N MET A 93 12.73 35.32 43.12
CA MET A 93 12.24 35.63 41.77
C MET A 93 12.88 34.73 40.71
N GLU A 94 14.18 34.43 40.82
CA GLU A 94 14.89 33.51 39.92
C GLU A 94 14.31 32.08 40.00
N ARG A 95 13.97 31.60 41.21
CA ARG A 95 13.31 30.30 41.41
C ARG A 95 11.88 30.29 40.89
N GLU A 96 11.12 31.36 41.06
CA GLU A 96 9.76 31.50 40.54
C GLU A 96 9.76 31.52 39.00
N ALA A 97 10.67 32.27 38.38
CA ALA A 97 10.85 32.30 36.92
C ALA A 97 11.28 30.93 36.35
N ALA A 98 12.23 30.24 37.00
CA ALA A 98 12.62 28.88 36.60
C ALA A 98 11.46 27.88 36.72
N THR A 99 10.60 28.03 37.74
CA THR A 99 9.39 27.21 37.90
C THR A 99 8.38 27.48 36.79
N GLN A 100 8.16 28.76 36.44
CA GLN A 100 7.28 29.14 35.32
C GLN A 100 7.79 28.62 33.98
N LEU A 101 9.10 28.69 33.72
CA LEU A 101 9.72 28.15 32.51
C LEU A 101 9.52 26.63 32.40
N ALA A 102 9.74 25.89 33.50
CA ALA A 102 9.52 24.44 33.52
C ALA A 102 8.05 24.06 33.21
N VAL A 103 7.07 24.82 33.74
CA VAL A 103 5.64 24.62 33.42
C VAL A 103 5.34 24.93 31.95
N GLN A 104 5.96 25.95 31.36
CA GLN A 104 5.81 26.27 29.93
C GLN A 104 6.44 25.19 29.04
N GLU A 105 7.61 24.66 29.40
CA GLU A 105 8.24 23.54 28.69
C GLU A 105 7.44 22.23 28.79
N GLU A 106 6.77 21.98 29.91
CA GLU A 106 5.87 20.83 30.06
C GLU A 106 4.61 21.01 29.21
N GLN A 107 3.96 22.17 29.29
CA GLN A 107 2.77 22.50 28.49
C GLN A 107 3.04 22.35 26.99
N ALA A 108 4.16 22.90 26.49
CA ALA A 108 4.52 22.80 25.08
C ALA A 108 4.80 21.34 24.63
N ALA A 109 5.39 20.51 25.51
CA ALA A 109 5.61 19.10 25.22
C ALA A 109 4.32 18.27 25.25
N TRP A 110 3.41 18.58 26.18
CA TRP A 110 2.07 17.99 26.24
C TRP A 110 1.24 18.33 25.00
N ASP A 111 1.23 19.62 24.59
CA ASP A 111 0.50 20.06 23.41
C ASP A 111 1.06 19.41 22.14
N ALA A 112 2.39 19.28 22.02
CA ALA A 112 3.02 18.52 20.94
C ALA A 112 2.60 17.04 20.92
N ALA A 113 2.61 16.35 22.08
CA ALA A 113 2.19 14.96 22.19
C ALA A 113 0.69 14.77 21.86
N ASN A 114 -0.17 15.65 22.36
CA ASN A 114 -1.61 15.62 22.12
C ASN A 114 -1.97 16.00 20.67
N SER A 115 -1.22 16.89 20.02
CA SER A 115 -1.33 17.18 18.58
C SER A 115 -0.80 16.03 17.70
N ALA A 116 0.27 15.35 18.11
CA ALA A 116 0.80 14.18 17.41
C ALA A 116 -0.08 12.93 17.54
N ALA A 117 -0.97 12.90 18.55
CA ALA A 117 -2.03 11.90 18.76
C ALA A 117 -1.58 10.44 18.56
N SER A 118 -0.36 10.11 18.97
CA SER A 118 0.32 8.84 18.66
C SER A 118 1.02 8.28 19.88
N GLU A 119 1.19 6.95 19.92
CA GLU A 119 1.79 6.24 21.04
C GLU A 119 3.19 6.78 21.39
N ALA A 120 4.09 6.85 20.41
CA ALA A 120 5.43 7.40 20.58
C ALA A 120 5.46 8.86 21.11
N GLY A 121 4.50 9.71 20.69
CA GLY A 121 4.41 11.09 21.18
C GLY A 121 4.04 11.17 22.66
N TYR A 122 3.10 10.32 23.10
CA TYR A 122 2.71 10.22 24.51
C TYR A 122 3.74 9.49 25.39
N GLU A 123 4.44 8.50 24.84
CA GLU A 123 5.55 7.82 25.51
C GLU A 123 6.74 8.77 25.74
N GLU A 124 7.11 9.58 24.75
CA GLU A 124 8.18 10.59 24.89
C GLU A 124 7.81 11.66 25.93
N TYR A 125 6.56 12.10 25.97
CA TYR A 125 6.08 12.99 27.03
C TYR A 125 6.21 12.34 28.43
N LEU A 126 5.78 11.09 28.61
CA LEU A 126 5.96 10.38 29.90
C LEU A 126 7.43 10.15 30.25
N ARG A 127 8.30 9.91 29.26
CA ARG A 127 9.74 9.74 29.45
C ARG A 127 10.41 11.03 29.95
N ARG A 128 9.94 12.19 29.50
CA ARG A 128 10.45 13.52 29.94
C ARG A 128 9.78 14.01 31.23
N TYR A 129 8.49 13.72 31.42
CA TYR A 129 7.68 14.21 32.55
C TYR A 129 6.91 13.06 33.25
N PRO A 130 7.59 12.08 33.86
CA PRO A 130 6.95 10.89 34.45
C PRO A 130 6.01 11.20 35.63
N SER A 131 6.19 12.37 36.27
CA SER A 131 5.34 12.90 37.34
C SER A 131 4.72 14.26 36.97
N GLY A 132 4.61 14.56 35.67
CA GLY A 132 4.08 15.84 35.17
C GLY A 132 2.57 16.01 35.38
N LEU A 133 2.12 17.25 35.27
CA LEU A 133 0.72 17.70 35.35
C LEU A 133 -0.21 16.88 34.46
N PHE A 134 0.23 16.48 33.26
CA PHE A 134 -0.58 15.73 32.31
C PHE A 134 -0.31 14.22 32.28
N ALA A 135 0.63 13.70 33.09
CA ALA A 135 1.00 12.27 33.09
C ALA A 135 -0.20 11.35 33.36
N ALA A 136 -1.12 11.76 34.24
CA ALA A 136 -2.36 11.02 34.54
C ALA A 136 -3.36 10.96 33.36
N LEU A 137 -3.25 11.86 32.37
CA LEU A 137 -4.12 11.85 31.18
C LEU A 137 -3.65 10.87 30.10
N VAL A 138 -2.35 10.57 30.07
CA VAL A 138 -1.71 9.78 29.01
C VAL A 138 -2.35 8.38 28.84
N PRO A 139 -2.62 7.59 29.89
CA PRO A 139 -3.23 6.26 29.72
C PRO A 139 -4.57 6.31 28.98
N ALA A 140 -5.42 7.30 29.27
CA ALA A 140 -6.71 7.48 28.59
C ALA A 140 -6.53 7.89 27.11
N ARG A 141 -5.50 8.70 26.80
CA ARG A 141 -5.16 9.05 25.41
C ARG A 141 -4.63 7.84 24.64
N LEU A 142 -3.73 7.05 25.23
CA LEU A 142 -3.21 5.82 24.63
C LEU A 142 -4.31 4.79 24.33
N VAL A 143 -5.28 4.62 25.24
CA VAL A 143 -6.45 3.75 25.00
C VAL A 143 -7.27 4.24 23.79
N LYS A 144 -7.45 5.56 23.63
CA LYS A 144 -8.13 6.13 22.46
C LYS A 144 -7.35 5.86 21.16
N VAL A 145 -6.05 6.18 21.13
CA VAL A 145 -5.17 5.98 19.95
C VAL A 145 -5.16 4.51 19.52
N LYS A 146 -5.01 3.57 20.47
CA LYS A 146 -5.04 2.13 20.18
C LYS A 146 -6.39 1.65 19.65
N LYS A 147 -7.50 2.19 20.16
CA LYS A 147 -8.84 1.91 19.62
C LYS A 147 -8.99 2.41 18.18
N GLU A 148 -8.54 3.61 17.87
CA GLU A 148 -8.62 4.20 16.53
C GLU A 148 -7.72 3.46 15.53
N ALA A 149 -6.49 3.09 15.93
CA ALA A 149 -5.60 2.25 15.13
C ALA A 149 -6.19 0.86 14.83
N ASN A 150 -6.83 0.23 15.81
CA ASN A 150 -7.51 -1.07 15.63
C ASN A 150 -8.70 -0.97 14.68
N LEU A 151 -9.50 0.10 14.73
CA LEU A 151 -10.62 0.35 13.81
C LEU A 151 -10.12 0.57 12.37
N HIS A 152 -9.01 1.29 12.17
CA HIS A 152 -8.40 1.45 10.85
C HIS A 152 -7.82 0.14 10.28
N GLU A 153 -7.26 -0.73 11.13
CA GLU A 153 -6.79 -2.05 10.72
C GLU A 153 -7.95 -3.00 10.40
N GLU A 154 -9.02 -3.00 11.20
CA GLU A 154 -10.26 -3.70 10.88
C GLU A 154 -10.82 -3.29 9.52
N GLU A 155 -10.89 -1.98 9.21
CA GLU A 155 -11.44 -1.47 7.95
C GLU A 155 -10.62 -1.93 6.73
N ARG A 156 -9.29 -2.00 6.85
CA ARG A 156 -8.42 -2.57 5.81
C ARG A 156 -8.71 -4.04 5.58
N GLN A 157 -8.86 -4.83 6.64
CA GLN A 157 -9.13 -6.27 6.53
C GLN A 157 -10.53 -6.54 5.97
N TRP A 158 -11.52 -5.70 6.30
CA TRP A 158 -12.84 -5.75 5.67
C TRP A 158 -12.77 -5.45 4.16
N THR A 159 -12.05 -4.38 3.78
CA THR A 159 -11.85 -4.01 2.37
C THR A 159 -11.18 -5.14 1.59
N LEU A 160 -10.18 -5.81 2.17
CA LEU A 160 -9.54 -6.99 1.58
C LEU A 160 -10.50 -8.19 1.48
N ALA A 161 -11.33 -8.44 2.49
CA ALA A 161 -12.30 -9.54 2.47
C ALA A 161 -13.37 -9.35 1.40
N VAL A 162 -13.87 -8.12 1.23
CA VAL A 162 -14.81 -7.72 0.18
C VAL A 162 -14.17 -7.78 -1.21
N GLY A 163 -12.93 -7.30 -1.36
CA GLY A 163 -12.19 -7.34 -2.62
C GLY A 163 -11.95 -8.77 -3.13
N ALA A 164 -11.60 -9.70 -2.24
CA ALA A 164 -11.43 -11.11 -2.57
C ALA A 164 -12.77 -11.82 -2.88
N GLY A 165 -13.86 -11.46 -2.17
CA GLY A 165 -15.20 -11.96 -2.46
C GLY A 165 -15.39 -13.48 -2.29
N THR A 166 -14.70 -14.08 -1.31
CA THR A 166 -14.73 -15.55 -1.07
C THR A 166 -15.26 -15.90 0.31
N SER A 167 -15.85 -17.10 0.45
CA SER A 167 -16.23 -17.67 1.76
C SER A 167 -15.05 -17.67 2.73
N ALA A 168 -13.86 -18.12 2.28
CA ALA A 168 -12.65 -18.12 3.09
C ALA A 168 -12.22 -16.72 3.58
N SER A 169 -12.36 -15.68 2.76
CA SER A 169 -11.96 -14.31 3.13
C SER A 169 -12.94 -13.65 4.12
N PHE A 170 -14.24 -13.88 3.97
CA PHE A 170 -15.22 -13.43 4.96
C PHE A 170 -15.09 -14.17 6.30
N ARG A 171 -14.90 -15.50 6.27
CA ARG A 171 -14.65 -16.30 7.47
C ARG A 171 -13.39 -15.86 8.21
N ALA A 172 -12.32 -15.52 7.48
CA ALA A 172 -11.09 -14.99 8.07
C ALA A 172 -11.30 -13.64 8.77
N TYR A 173 -12.10 -12.73 8.19
CA TYR A 173 -12.48 -11.48 8.86
C TYR A 173 -13.30 -11.74 10.14
N ILE A 174 -14.33 -12.60 10.08
CA ILE A 174 -15.19 -12.94 11.23
C ILE A 174 -14.35 -13.53 12.38
N ASN A 175 -13.44 -14.45 12.07
CA ASN A 175 -12.55 -15.06 13.07
C ASN A 175 -11.54 -14.07 13.68
N LYS A 176 -11.05 -13.08 12.91
CA LYS A 176 -10.11 -12.06 13.40
C LYS A 176 -10.81 -10.95 14.20
N TYR A 177 -12.06 -10.64 13.88
CA TYR A 177 -12.86 -9.57 14.49
C TYR A 177 -14.27 -10.05 14.90
N PRO A 178 -14.43 -10.98 15.86
CA PRO A 178 -15.73 -11.57 16.19
C PRO A 178 -16.77 -10.57 16.75
N ASN A 179 -16.32 -9.37 17.16
CA ASN A 179 -17.18 -8.24 17.56
C ASN A 179 -16.94 -7.00 16.66
N GLY A 180 -16.48 -7.21 15.42
CA GLY A 180 -16.24 -6.16 14.43
C GLY A 180 -17.54 -5.55 13.89
N ARG A 181 -17.43 -4.32 13.38
CA ARG A 181 -18.52 -3.53 12.82
C ARG A 181 -19.18 -4.20 11.61
N HIS A 182 -18.40 -4.98 10.85
CA HIS A 182 -18.85 -5.62 9.62
C HIS A 182 -19.17 -7.11 9.79
N VAL A 183 -19.17 -7.68 11.01
CA VAL A 183 -19.38 -9.13 11.24
C VAL A 183 -20.69 -9.65 10.64
N ASN A 184 -21.79 -8.91 10.83
CA ASN A 184 -23.09 -9.32 10.31
C ASN A 184 -23.12 -9.30 8.78
N GLU A 185 -22.46 -8.34 8.14
CA GLU A 185 -22.37 -8.28 6.67
C GLU A 185 -21.41 -9.34 6.14
N ALA A 186 -20.28 -9.58 6.82
CA ALA A 186 -19.34 -10.65 6.51
C ALA A 186 -20.02 -12.02 6.58
N ALA A 187 -20.82 -12.30 7.61
CA ALA A 187 -21.56 -13.55 7.74
C ALA A 187 -22.62 -13.71 6.64
N GLN A 188 -23.33 -12.63 6.27
CA GLN A 188 -24.27 -12.65 5.15
C GLN A 188 -23.56 -12.91 3.80
N LYS A 189 -22.41 -12.27 3.55
CA LYS A 189 -21.62 -12.52 2.34
C LYS A 189 -20.98 -13.91 2.33
N GLU A 190 -20.55 -14.43 3.48
CA GLU A 190 -20.05 -15.81 3.59
C GLU A 190 -21.15 -16.81 3.22
N GLU A 191 -22.36 -16.64 3.75
CA GLU A 191 -23.53 -17.45 3.38
C GLU A 191 -23.90 -17.28 1.90
N GLU A 192 -23.80 -16.08 1.32
CA GLU A 192 -24.00 -15.86 -0.12
C GLU A 192 -22.91 -16.51 -1.00
N CYS A 193 -21.70 -16.70 -0.47
CA CYS A 193 -20.62 -17.48 -1.09
C CYS A 193 -20.78 -19.00 -0.89
N ASN A 194 -21.39 -19.42 0.23
CA ASN A 194 -21.60 -20.83 0.60
C ASN A 194 -22.86 -21.43 -0.06
N ARG A 195 -23.91 -20.62 -0.28
CA ARG A 195 -25.14 -21.04 -0.97
C ARG A 195 -24.81 -21.62 -2.33
N VAL A 196 -25.20 -22.88 -2.53
CA VAL A 196 -25.16 -23.54 -3.85
C VAL A 196 -26.03 -22.71 -4.80
N PRO A 197 -25.45 -22.04 -5.81
CA PRO A 197 -26.23 -21.22 -6.72
C PRO A 197 -27.09 -22.11 -7.61
N ALA A 198 -28.21 -21.57 -8.12
CA ALA A 198 -28.93 -22.26 -9.19
C ALA A 198 -27.96 -22.51 -10.36
N ARG A 199 -27.84 -23.78 -10.77
CA ARG A 199 -26.93 -24.20 -11.84
C ARG A 199 -27.25 -23.43 -13.13
N PRO A 200 -26.24 -22.92 -13.86
CA PRO A 200 -26.48 -22.11 -15.04
C PRO A 200 -27.20 -22.92 -16.14
N GLN A 201 -27.99 -22.23 -16.95
CA GLN A 201 -28.56 -22.84 -18.14
C GLN A 201 -27.47 -23.00 -19.21
N THR A 202 -27.22 -24.24 -19.64
CA THR A 202 -26.28 -24.61 -20.69
C THR A 202 -27.03 -25.18 -21.90
N PRO A 203 -26.51 -25.00 -23.14
CA PRO A 203 -27.17 -25.52 -24.36
C PRO A 203 -27.09 -27.05 -24.48
N PHE A 204 -26.33 -27.69 -23.59
CA PHE A 204 -26.19 -29.14 -23.44
C PHE A 204 -26.42 -29.54 -21.98
N ALA A 205 -26.84 -30.78 -21.74
CA ALA A 205 -27.00 -31.32 -20.39
C ALA A 205 -25.63 -31.66 -19.77
N VAL A 206 -25.41 -31.20 -18.53
CA VAL A 206 -24.25 -31.56 -17.69
C VAL A 206 -24.72 -32.54 -16.61
N SER A 207 -23.97 -33.60 -16.37
CA SER A 207 -24.38 -34.70 -15.49
C SER A 207 -24.32 -34.34 -13.99
N GLU A 208 -25.16 -34.99 -13.18
CA GLU A 208 -25.15 -34.84 -11.72
C GLU A 208 -23.79 -35.22 -11.09
N SER A 209 -23.05 -36.15 -11.68
CA SER A 209 -21.70 -36.51 -11.21
C SER A 209 -20.70 -35.37 -11.43
N VAL A 210 -20.74 -34.70 -12.60
CA VAL A 210 -19.90 -33.52 -12.88
C VAL A 210 -20.29 -32.36 -11.98
N TRP A 211 -21.58 -32.05 -11.85
CA TRP A 211 -22.03 -30.99 -10.95
C TRP A 211 -21.61 -31.25 -9.51
N ARG A 212 -21.86 -32.44 -8.97
CA ARG A 212 -21.50 -32.79 -7.59
C ARG A 212 -19.99 -32.72 -7.36
N ALA A 213 -19.17 -33.14 -8.33
CA ALA A 213 -17.72 -33.03 -8.24
C ALA A 213 -17.24 -31.56 -8.18
N ILE A 214 -17.81 -30.69 -9.01
CA ILE A 214 -17.55 -29.24 -8.97
C ILE A 214 -18.01 -28.65 -7.64
N GLU A 215 -19.29 -28.82 -7.30
CA GLU A 215 -19.97 -28.23 -6.13
C GLU A 215 -19.35 -28.64 -4.79
N THR A 216 -18.80 -29.85 -4.67
CA THR A 216 -18.16 -30.33 -3.43
C THR A 216 -16.66 -30.03 -3.34
N SER A 217 -15.99 -29.68 -4.44
CA SER A 217 -14.54 -29.40 -4.43
C SER A 217 -14.17 -28.20 -3.53
N GLU A 218 -12.96 -28.19 -2.98
CA GLU A 218 -12.44 -27.03 -2.23
C GLU A 218 -12.16 -25.85 -3.17
N GLY A 219 -11.48 -26.12 -4.29
CA GLY A 219 -11.20 -25.14 -5.34
C GLY A 219 -12.44 -24.32 -5.72
N TYR A 220 -13.48 -24.95 -6.29
CA TYR A 220 -14.69 -24.24 -6.72
C TYR A 220 -15.38 -23.48 -5.56
N ARG A 221 -15.45 -24.06 -4.35
CA ARG A 221 -16.05 -23.38 -3.18
C ARG A 221 -15.26 -22.16 -2.72
N ASN A 222 -13.96 -22.09 -2.99
CA ASN A 222 -13.12 -20.93 -2.66
C ASN A 222 -12.82 -19.98 -3.84
N THR A 223 -13.01 -20.38 -5.11
CA THR A 223 -12.84 -19.50 -6.28
C THR A 223 -13.74 -18.25 -6.20
N PRO A 224 -13.24 -17.03 -6.48
CA PRO A 224 -14.05 -15.83 -6.69
C PRO A 224 -15.11 -15.98 -7.81
N ARG A 225 -16.11 -15.09 -7.85
CA ARG A 225 -17.00 -14.98 -9.03
C ARG A 225 -16.29 -14.17 -10.13
N SER A 226 -16.33 -14.64 -11.37
CA SER A 226 -15.77 -13.90 -12.51
C SER A 226 -16.55 -12.62 -12.79
N LYS A 227 -15.89 -11.54 -13.19
CA LYS A 227 -16.52 -10.30 -13.68
C LYS A 227 -16.63 -10.28 -15.22
N PRO A 228 -17.53 -9.46 -15.81
CA PRO A 228 -17.61 -9.33 -17.26
C PRO A 228 -16.33 -8.75 -17.87
N LEU A 229 -15.94 -9.23 -19.04
CA LEU A 229 -14.76 -8.77 -19.77
C LEU A 229 -14.98 -8.87 -21.28
N THR A 230 -14.70 -7.79 -22.01
CA THR A 230 -14.66 -7.80 -23.48
C THR A 230 -13.24 -7.53 -23.96
N ILE A 231 -12.75 -8.32 -24.90
CA ILE A 231 -11.49 -8.10 -25.61
C ILE A 231 -11.79 -8.09 -27.11
N SER A 232 -11.24 -7.12 -27.84
CA SER A 232 -11.30 -7.07 -29.31
C SER A 232 -9.94 -6.73 -29.89
N TYR A 233 -9.62 -7.30 -31.05
CA TYR A 233 -8.38 -7.00 -31.77
C TYR A 233 -8.45 -7.47 -33.23
N GLN A 234 -7.49 -7.02 -34.01
CA GLN A 234 -7.18 -7.56 -35.32
C GLN A 234 -5.77 -8.15 -35.29
N THR A 235 -5.49 -9.15 -36.13
CA THR A 235 -4.12 -9.66 -36.30
C THR A 235 -3.70 -9.68 -37.76
N LYS A 236 -2.40 -9.47 -37.98
CA LYS A 236 -1.69 -9.87 -39.19
C LYS A 236 -0.84 -11.09 -38.86
N ASP A 237 -1.15 -12.23 -39.48
CA ASP A 237 -0.54 -13.52 -39.19
C ASP A 237 0.44 -13.87 -40.31
N GLN A 238 1.72 -14.04 -39.97
CA GLN A 238 2.74 -14.52 -40.91
C GLN A 238 3.12 -15.96 -40.56
N ILE A 239 3.07 -16.85 -41.55
CA ILE A 239 3.52 -18.24 -41.43
C ILE A 239 4.92 -18.36 -42.01
N GLU A 240 5.79 -19.06 -41.30
CA GLU A 240 7.13 -19.48 -41.72
C GLU A 240 7.20 -21.01 -41.60
N PHE A 241 7.77 -21.71 -42.59
CA PHE A 241 7.96 -23.15 -42.52
C PHE A 241 9.35 -23.48 -41.93
N THR A 242 9.37 -24.31 -40.88
CA THR A 242 10.58 -24.54 -40.05
C THR A 242 11.04 -26.00 -40.05
N GLY A 243 10.21 -26.94 -40.48
CA GLY A 243 10.53 -28.35 -40.56
C GLY A 243 11.45 -28.71 -41.75
N SER A 244 12.23 -29.77 -41.62
CA SER A 244 13.18 -30.25 -42.64
C SER A 244 12.54 -30.65 -43.98
N LYS A 245 11.23 -30.94 -44.00
CA LYS A 245 10.43 -31.27 -45.19
C LYS A 245 9.45 -30.16 -45.60
N SER A 246 9.42 -29.04 -44.87
CA SER A 246 8.53 -27.89 -45.17
C SER A 246 9.29 -26.58 -45.44
N SER A 247 10.52 -26.40 -44.96
CA SER A 247 11.29 -25.15 -45.05
C SER A 247 11.65 -24.69 -46.46
N THR A 248 11.56 -25.58 -47.46
CA THR A 248 11.75 -25.25 -48.88
C THR A 248 10.46 -24.82 -49.59
N LEU A 249 9.31 -24.88 -48.92
CA LEU A 249 8.03 -24.42 -49.46
C LEU A 249 7.96 -22.88 -49.46
N PRO A 250 7.32 -22.26 -50.47
CA PRO A 250 7.21 -20.80 -50.53
C PRO A 250 6.40 -20.25 -49.35
N THR A 251 6.95 -19.25 -48.68
CA THR A 251 6.31 -18.54 -47.56
C THR A 251 4.93 -18.01 -47.97
N PRO A 252 3.84 -18.38 -47.27
CA PRO A 252 2.50 -17.89 -47.59
C PRO A 252 2.38 -16.37 -47.40
N ALA A 253 1.52 -15.73 -48.20
CA ALA A 253 1.16 -14.33 -47.98
C ALA A 253 0.48 -14.15 -46.61
N ALA A 254 0.84 -13.08 -45.90
CA ALA A 254 0.29 -12.79 -44.58
C ALA A 254 -1.25 -12.79 -44.58
N THR A 255 -1.83 -13.49 -43.62
CA THR A 255 -3.28 -13.58 -43.43
C THR A 255 -3.72 -12.62 -42.31
N GLY A 256 -5.02 -12.58 -42.00
CA GLY A 256 -5.50 -11.81 -40.87
C GLY A 256 -6.92 -12.17 -40.45
N LYS A 257 -7.23 -11.81 -39.20
CA LYS A 257 -8.54 -12.03 -38.58
C LYS A 257 -8.88 -10.87 -37.66
N SER A 258 -10.16 -10.51 -37.61
CA SER A 258 -10.72 -9.71 -36.51
C SER A 258 -11.29 -10.68 -35.48
N VAL A 259 -11.02 -10.43 -34.21
CA VAL A 259 -11.44 -11.28 -33.08
C VAL A 259 -12.14 -10.44 -32.03
N THR A 260 -13.25 -10.96 -31.51
CA THR A 260 -13.90 -10.45 -30.30
C THR A 260 -14.10 -11.61 -29.33
N LYS A 261 -13.75 -11.42 -28.06
CA LYS A 261 -14.01 -12.34 -26.95
C LYS A 261 -14.85 -11.61 -25.89
N GLU A 262 -15.97 -12.19 -25.48
CA GLU A 262 -16.83 -11.69 -24.41
C GLU A 262 -16.93 -12.75 -23.31
N LEU A 263 -16.52 -12.43 -22.09
CA LEU A 263 -16.73 -13.24 -20.90
C LEU A 263 -17.98 -12.73 -20.17
N THR A 264 -19.05 -13.52 -20.13
CA THR A 264 -20.28 -13.20 -19.39
C THR A 264 -20.45 -14.17 -18.21
N PRO A 265 -20.65 -13.69 -16.97
CA PRO A 265 -21.09 -14.54 -15.86
C PRO A 265 -22.51 -15.07 -16.12
N ILE A 266 -22.75 -16.37 -15.90
CA ILE A 266 -24.02 -17.04 -16.22
C ILE A 266 -24.73 -17.67 -15.01
N GLY A 267 -24.15 -17.53 -13.82
CA GLY A 267 -24.72 -18.02 -12.56
C GLY A 267 -23.64 -18.56 -11.62
N GLY A 268 -23.77 -18.26 -10.33
CA GLY A 268 -22.83 -18.75 -9.32
C GLY A 268 -21.39 -18.31 -9.57
N LYS A 269 -20.51 -19.27 -9.88
CA LYS A 269 -19.10 -19.06 -10.23
C LYS A 269 -18.79 -19.56 -11.64
N CYS A 270 -19.82 -19.55 -12.49
CA CYS A 270 -19.76 -20.02 -13.86
C CYS A 270 -19.92 -18.86 -14.84
N SER A 271 -19.25 -18.98 -15.98
CA SER A 271 -19.22 -18.00 -17.05
C SER A 271 -19.25 -18.67 -18.42
N VAL A 272 -19.55 -17.89 -19.45
CA VAL A 272 -19.36 -18.29 -20.84
C VAL A 272 -18.40 -17.31 -21.50
N LEU A 273 -17.38 -17.86 -22.17
CA LEU A 273 -16.50 -17.11 -23.07
C LEU A 273 -17.03 -17.26 -24.49
N ARG A 274 -17.55 -16.18 -25.08
CA ARG A 274 -17.98 -16.12 -26.48
C ARG A 274 -16.88 -15.54 -27.35
N ALA A 275 -16.20 -16.37 -28.12
CA ALA A 275 -15.20 -15.96 -29.09
C ALA A 275 -15.79 -15.92 -30.51
N ARG A 276 -15.56 -14.81 -31.23
CA ARG A 276 -16.03 -14.57 -32.60
C ARG A 276 -14.81 -14.23 -33.46
N TYR A 277 -14.64 -14.96 -34.57
CA TYR A 277 -13.48 -14.85 -35.45
C TYR A 277 -13.94 -14.59 -36.89
N ASN A 278 -13.49 -13.47 -37.47
CA ASN A 278 -13.80 -13.06 -38.84
C ASN A 278 -12.51 -13.04 -39.66
N TYR A 279 -12.31 -14.01 -40.55
CA TYR A 279 -11.09 -14.19 -41.34
C TYR A 279 -11.13 -13.39 -42.64
N SER A 280 -10.17 -12.50 -42.85
CA SER A 280 -10.22 -11.47 -43.91
C SER A 280 -10.12 -12.02 -45.33
N GLN A 281 -9.35 -13.10 -45.55
CA GLN A 281 -9.07 -13.61 -46.89
C GLN A 281 -10.26 -14.31 -47.56
N ASN A 282 -11.12 -14.98 -46.77
CA ASN A 282 -12.19 -15.84 -47.28
C ASN A 282 -13.60 -15.40 -46.85
N ASN A 283 -13.71 -14.28 -46.13
CA ASN A 283 -14.94 -13.82 -45.45
C ASN A 283 -15.59 -14.91 -44.57
N ILE A 284 -14.78 -15.79 -43.98
CA ILE A 284 -15.26 -16.85 -43.09
C ILE A 284 -15.45 -16.27 -41.70
N GLN A 285 -16.68 -16.34 -41.20
CA GLN A 285 -17.02 -16.10 -39.81
C GLN A 285 -17.20 -17.44 -39.08
N THR A 286 -16.58 -17.58 -37.91
CA THR A 286 -16.79 -18.74 -37.02
C THR A 286 -16.90 -18.28 -35.58
N SER A 287 -17.70 -18.98 -34.77
CA SER A 287 -17.85 -18.76 -33.33
C SER A 287 -17.45 -19.98 -32.52
N MET A 288 -16.99 -19.73 -31.30
CA MET A 288 -16.81 -20.72 -30.25
C MET A 288 -17.31 -20.14 -28.92
N ASP A 289 -18.18 -20.87 -28.23
CA ASP A 289 -18.67 -20.49 -26.90
C ASP A 289 -18.20 -21.57 -25.90
N ILE A 290 -17.39 -21.18 -24.92
CA ILE A 290 -16.82 -22.09 -23.90
C ILE A 290 -17.52 -21.83 -22.58
N TYR A 291 -18.17 -22.84 -22.02
CA TYR A 291 -18.87 -22.76 -20.74
C TYR A 291 -17.96 -23.26 -19.62
N LEU A 292 -17.74 -22.43 -18.60
CA LEU A 292 -16.76 -22.64 -17.52
C LEU A 292 -17.44 -22.55 -16.15
N CYS A 293 -16.97 -23.34 -15.18
CA CYS A 293 -17.30 -23.21 -13.76
C CYS A 293 -16.01 -23.28 -12.92
N GLY A 294 -15.52 -22.13 -12.46
CA GLY A 294 -14.15 -22.02 -11.96
C GLY A 294 -13.13 -22.28 -13.08
N SER A 295 -12.23 -23.26 -12.90
CA SER A 295 -11.33 -23.74 -13.95
C SER A 295 -12.01 -24.72 -14.92
N VAL A 296 -13.05 -25.43 -14.47
CA VAL A 296 -13.59 -26.61 -15.17
C VAL A 296 -14.42 -26.21 -16.38
N PRO A 297 -14.09 -26.67 -17.60
CA PRO A 297 -15.00 -26.56 -18.73
C PRO A 297 -16.17 -27.54 -18.56
N LEU A 298 -17.39 -27.04 -18.77
CA LEU A 298 -18.60 -27.87 -18.86
C LEU A 298 -18.77 -28.48 -20.26
N GLY A 299 -18.28 -27.78 -21.28
CA GLY A 299 -18.43 -28.11 -22.69
C GLY A 299 -18.26 -26.87 -23.57
N THR A 300 -18.29 -27.06 -24.88
CA THR A 300 -18.19 -25.98 -25.87
C THR A 300 -19.24 -26.09 -26.96
N GLU A 301 -19.60 -24.93 -27.51
CA GLU A 301 -20.26 -24.85 -28.81
C GLU A 301 -19.30 -24.32 -29.87
N MET A 302 -19.45 -24.81 -31.10
CA MET A 302 -18.85 -24.24 -32.31
C MET A 302 -19.97 -23.90 -33.28
N ASN A 303 -20.02 -22.65 -33.77
CA ASN A 303 -21.01 -22.20 -34.75
C ASN A 303 -22.48 -22.46 -34.33
N GLY A 304 -22.77 -22.28 -33.04
CA GLY A 304 -24.12 -22.47 -32.47
C GLY A 304 -24.58 -23.93 -32.39
N LYS A 305 -23.63 -24.87 -32.28
CA LYS A 305 -23.88 -26.30 -32.06
C LYS A 305 -22.90 -26.83 -31.03
N THR A 306 -23.36 -27.67 -30.11
CA THR A 306 -22.49 -28.35 -29.14
C THR A 306 -21.40 -29.18 -29.84
N ALA A 307 -20.15 -28.91 -29.48
CA ALA A 307 -18.96 -29.59 -30.01
C ALA A 307 -18.34 -30.52 -28.96
N THR A 308 -18.25 -30.09 -27.70
CA THR A 308 -17.83 -30.96 -26.58
C THR A 308 -18.73 -30.83 -25.35
N VAL A 309 -18.78 -31.89 -24.54
CA VAL A 309 -19.46 -31.91 -23.23
C VAL A 309 -18.62 -32.71 -22.24
N THR A 310 -18.44 -32.22 -21.03
CA THR A 310 -17.69 -32.89 -19.96
C THR A 310 -18.49 -34.07 -19.39
N LYS A 311 -17.87 -35.25 -19.40
CA LYS A 311 -18.44 -36.55 -19.00
C LYS A 311 -18.22 -36.82 -17.51
N SER A 312 -17.00 -36.51 -17.04
CA SER A 312 -16.54 -36.68 -15.66
C SER A 312 -15.49 -35.62 -15.33
N VAL A 313 -15.38 -35.28 -14.04
CA VAL A 313 -14.29 -34.45 -13.53
C VAL A 313 -13.87 -34.91 -12.14
N GLU A 314 -12.56 -34.94 -11.89
CA GLU A 314 -11.96 -35.15 -10.58
C GLU A 314 -11.21 -33.88 -10.19
N LEU A 315 -11.41 -33.37 -8.97
CA LEU A 315 -10.81 -32.12 -8.48
C LEU A 315 -10.08 -32.35 -7.16
N GLN A 316 -8.83 -31.89 -7.06
CA GLN A 316 -8.00 -32.04 -5.86
C GLN A 316 -7.28 -30.73 -5.54
N GLY A 317 -7.20 -30.39 -4.25
CA GLY A 317 -6.61 -29.14 -3.78
C GLY A 317 -7.44 -27.90 -4.08
N SER A 318 -6.78 -26.75 -4.00
CA SER A 318 -7.36 -25.42 -4.20
C SER A 318 -6.26 -24.38 -4.36
N LEU A 319 -6.34 -23.56 -5.42
CA LEU A 319 -5.50 -22.36 -5.51
C LEU A 319 -5.91 -21.28 -4.50
N PHE A 320 -7.10 -21.38 -3.91
CA PHE A 320 -7.75 -20.36 -3.09
C PHE A 320 -7.79 -20.75 -1.60
N PRO A 321 -7.53 -19.83 -0.65
CA PRO A 321 -7.07 -18.45 -0.86
C PRO A 321 -5.65 -18.42 -1.45
N LEU A 322 -5.45 -17.50 -2.40
CA LEU A 322 -4.23 -17.40 -3.21
C LEU A 322 -3.01 -17.07 -2.34
N ARG A 323 -1.98 -17.90 -2.49
CA ARG A 323 -0.69 -17.85 -1.79
C ARG A 323 0.33 -18.61 -2.62
N ILE A 324 1.59 -18.17 -2.60
CA ILE A 324 2.68 -18.88 -3.31
C ILE A 324 2.79 -20.30 -2.73
N GLY A 325 2.91 -21.30 -3.60
CA GLY A 325 2.88 -22.71 -3.23
C GLY A 325 1.47 -23.31 -3.02
N ALA A 326 0.38 -22.56 -3.24
CA ALA A 326 -0.94 -23.19 -3.39
C ALA A 326 -1.01 -24.01 -4.68
N GLU A 327 -1.67 -25.16 -4.61
CA GLU A 327 -1.76 -26.14 -5.69
C GLU A 327 -3.19 -26.64 -5.88
N GLN A 328 -3.54 -26.90 -7.12
CA GLN A 328 -4.80 -27.51 -7.55
C GLN A 328 -4.52 -28.43 -8.73
N SER A 329 -5.22 -29.55 -8.81
CA SER A 329 -5.24 -30.38 -10.01
C SER A 329 -6.66 -30.79 -10.39
N GLU A 330 -6.88 -30.93 -11.69
CA GLU A 330 -8.12 -31.47 -12.26
C GLU A 330 -7.82 -32.53 -13.31
N ARG A 331 -8.65 -33.57 -13.32
CA ARG A 331 -8.79 -34.51 -14.44
C ARG A 331 -10.16 -34.28 -15.04
N VAL A 332 -10.22 -33.89 -16.30
CA VAL A 332 -11.46 -33.69 -17.08
C VAL A 332 -11.50 -34.73 -18.18
N GLU A 333 -12.63 -35.42 -18.36
CA GLU A 333 -12.89 -36.25 -19.54
C GLU A 333 -14.05 -35.65 -20.34
N SER A 334 -13.82 -35.38 -21.62
CA SER A 334 -14.78 -34.69 -22.49
C SER A 334 -15.17 -35.54 -23.69
N ALA A 335 -16.46 -35.58 -23.99
CA ALA A 335 -16.98 -36.16 -25.22
C ALA A 335 -16.78 -35.19 -26.39
N TYR A 336 -16.41 -35.69 -27.57
CA TYR A 336 -16.50 -34.92 -28.81
C TYR A 336 -17.74 -35.36 -29.60
N ILE A 337 -18.74 -34.48 -29.68
CA ILE A 337 -20.11 -34.84 -30.06
C ILE A 337 -20.24 -35.38 -31.49
N ALA A 338 -19.34 -34.99 -32.40
CA ALA A 338 -19.38 -35.46 -33.79
C ALA A 338 -18.71 -36.83 -34.01
N ASP A 339 -17.76 -37.24 -33.16
CA ASP A 339 -17.08 -38.54 -33.27
C ASP A 339 -16.35 -38.89 -31.96
N SER A 340 -16.80 -39.93 -31.26
CA SER A 340 -16.28 -40.31 -29.94
C SER A 340 -14.84 -40.84 -29.95
N LYS A 341 -14.21 -41.09 -31.12
CA LYS A 341 -12.77 -41.38 -31.16
C LYS A 341 -11.92 -40.17 -30.75
N TYR A 342 -12.47 -38.95 -30.86
CA TYR A 342 -11.84 -37.72 -30.39
C TYR A 342 -12.26 -37.32 -28.97
N ASP A 343 -12.93 -38.21 -28.22
CA ASP A 343 -13.08 -38.06 -26.78
C ASP A 343 -11.68 -37.88 -26.14
N SER A 344 -11.62 -36.95 -25.17
CA SER A 344 -10.35 -36.49 -24.61
C SER A 344 -10.29 -36.66 -23.11
N THR A 345 -9.08 -36.91 -22.60
CA THR A 345 -8.73 -36.75 -21.19
C THR A 345 -7.73 -35.61 -21.09
N VAL A 346 -7.99 -34.65 -20.22
CA VAL A 346 -7.05 -33.58 -19.84
C VAL A 346 -6.76 -33.72 -18.35
N LEU A 347 -5.48 -33.86 -18.00
CA LEU A 347 -5.00 -33.75 -16.62
C LEU A 347 -4.21 -32.46 -16.51
N THR A 348 -4.71 -31.50 -15.73
CA THR A 348 -4.04 -30.22 -15.49
C THR A 348 -3.67 -30.07 -14.02
N LYS A 349 -2.46 -29.57 -13.75
CA LYS A 349 -1.99 -29.19 -12.42
C LYS A 349 -1.53 -27.74 -12.46
N TRP A 350 -1.94 -26.93 -11.49
CA TRP A 350 -1.46 -25.56 -11.30
C TRP A 350 -0.74 -25.44 -9.96
N ARG A 351 0.33 -24.65 -9.94
CA ARG A 351 1.00 -24.13 -8.73
C ARG A 351 1.11 -22.61 -8.83
N VAL A 352 0.73 -21.90 -7.77
CA VAL A 352 1.01 -20.45 -7.65
C VAL A 352 2.51 -20.26 -7.42
N ILE A 353 3.19 -19.55 -8.32
CA ILE A 353 4.64 -19.30 -8.26
C ILE A 353 5.00 -17.86 -7.88
N GLY A 354 4.07 -16.90 -7.99
CA GLY A 354 4.34 -15.49 -7.68
C GLY A 354 3.09 -14.62 -7.63
N LYS A 355 3.25 -13.34 -7.30
CA LYS A 355 2.21 -12.31 -7.35
C LYS A 355 2.75 -11.04 -8.02
N ASN A 356 2.15 -10.66 -9.14
CA ASN A 356 2.49 -9.46 -9.92
C ASN A 356 1.31 -8.48 -9.87
N MET A 357 1.47 -7.24 -10.34
CA MET A 357 0.35 -6.31 -10.52
C MET A 357 -0.34 -6.58 -11.86
N ALA A 358 -1.67 -6.50 -11.90
CA ALA A 358 -2.40 -6.77 -13.15
C ALA A 358 -2.15 -5.71 -14.23
N HIS A 359 -1.85 -4.46 -13.83
CA HIS A 359 -1.50 -3.38 -14.74
C HIS A 359 -0.23 -3.64 -15.55
N ASP A 360 0.67 -4.50 -15.07
CA ASP A 360 1.91 -4.89 -15.78
C ASP A 360 1.62 -5.83 -16.96
N LEU A 361 0.48 -6.53 -16.93
CA LEU A 361 0.00 -7.34 -18.05
C LEU A 361 -0.83 -6.53 -19.04
N ASN A 362 -1.67 -5.61 -18.54
CA ASN A 362 -2.38 -4.64 -19.37
C ASN A 362 -2.79 -3.40 -18.52
N PRO A 363 -2.45 -2.16 -18.93
CA PRO A 363 -2.73 -0.96 -18.13
C PRO A 363 -4.21 -0.67 -17.81
N LYS A 364 -5.17 -1.33 -18.47
CA LYS A 364 -6.60 -1.25 -18.13
C LYS A 364 -7.03 -2.17 -16.97
N LEU A 365 -6.13 -3.00 -16.43
CA LEU A 365 -6.44 -3.93 -15.33
C LEU A 365 -6.01 -3.40 -13.96
N THR A 366 -6.79 -3.75 -12.94
CA THR A 366 -6.57 -3.41 -11.53
C THR A 366 -6.27 -4.66 -10.69
N GLY A 367 -5.79 -4.43 -9.47
CA GLY A 367 -5.44 -5.50 -8.54
C GLY A 367 -4.23 -6.30 -8.99
N ALA A 368 -4.22 -7.60 -8.68
CA ALA A 368 -3.07 -8.46 -8.90
C ALA A 368 -3.30 -9.52 -9.96
N ALA A 369 -2.20 -9.90 -10.61
CA ALA A 369 -2.09 -11.07 -11.45
C ALA A 369 -1.19 -12.09 -10.74
N TRP A 370 -1.77 -13.15 -10.21
CA TRP A 370 -1.01 -14.21 -9.56
C TRP A 370 -0.38 -15.10 -10.62
N ALA A 371 0.95 -15.13 -10.66
CA ALA A 371 1.69 -15.96 -11.60
C ALA A 371 1.52 -17.44 -11.23
N LEU A 372 1.07 -18.24 -12.19
CA LEU A 372 0.87 -19.67 -12.09
C LEU A 372 1.88 -20.38 -13.01
N LYS A 373 2.37 -21.54 -12.58
CA LYS A 373 2.93 -22.54 -13.49
C LYS A 373 1.93 -23.67 -13.60
N TYR A 374 1.61 -24.09 -14.83
CA TYR A 374 0.74 -25.24 -15.07
C TYR A 374 1.39 -26.31 -15.92
N GLU A 375 1.03 -27.55 -15.63
CA GLU A 375 1.38 -28.76 -16.38
C GLU A 375 0.06 -29.38 -16.86
N MET A 376 -0.13 -29.46 -18.18
CA MET A 376 -1.30 -30.05 -18.81
C MET A 376 -0.88 -31.25 -19.65
N ASN A 377 -1.31 -32.45 -19.28
CA ASN A 377 -1.26 -33.62 -20.15
C ASN A 377 -2.63 -33.79 -20.84
N ILE A 378 -2.64 -33.82 -22.16
CA ILE A 378 -3.83 -34.09 -22.96
C ILE A 378 -3.66 -35.36 -23.78
N ARG A 379 -4.65 -36.25 -23.67
CA ARG A 379 -4.75 -37.54 -24.37
C ARG A 379 -6.01 -37.56 -25.23
N MET A 380 -5.86 -37.77 -26.54
CA MET A 380 -6.95 -37.96 -27.50
C MET A 380 -6.65 -39.19 -28.38
N PRO A 381 -7.20 -40.37 -28.07
CA PRO A 381 -6.82 -41.63 -28.70
C PRO A 381 -6.98 -41.66 -30.22
N GLY A 382 -8.12 -41.21 -30.76
CA GLY A 382 -8.38 -41.18 -32.21
C GLY A 382 -7.62 -40.10 -32.98
N ALA A 383 -6.87 -39.24 -32.29
CA ALA A 383 -5.88 -38.34 -32.87
C ALA A 383 -4.43 -38.85 -32.69
N ASN A 384 -4.24 -40.07 -32.14
CA ASN A 384 -2.96 -40.62 -31.67
C ASN A 384 -2.17 -39.68 -30.74
N MET A 385 -2.86 -38.77 -30.05
CA MET A 385 -2.22 -37.70 -29.30
C MET A 385 -2.12 -38.04 -27.81
N ASN A 386 -0.90 -37.95 -27.27
CA ASN A 386 -0.61 -37.87 -25.84
C ASN A 386 0.50 -36.85 -25.66
N LYS A 387 0.17 -35.62 -25.25
CA LYS A 387 1.13 -34.51 -25.14
C LYS A 387 1.05 -33.87 -23.76
N THR A 388 2.20 -33.75 -23.10
CA THR A 388 2.36 -32.91 -21.91
C THR A 388 2.93 -31.56 -22.34
N THR A 389 2.31 -30.49 -21.84
CA THR A 389 2.69 -29.09 -22.08
C THR A 389 2.85 -28.41 -20.72
N VAL A 390 3.98 -27.75 -20.50
CA VAL A 390 4.26 -26.97 -19.27
C VAL A 390 4.36 -25.50 -19.65
N MET A 391 3.57 -24.65 -19.00
CA MET A 391 3.44 -23.24 -19.35
C MET A 391 3.28 -22.34 -18.11
N GLU A 392 3.53 -21.04 -18.29
CA GLU A 392 3.13 -20.01 -17.33
C GLU A 392 1.75 -19.45 -17.69
N ASP A 393 0.95 -19.17 -16.66
CA ASP A 393 -0.37 -18.54 -16.78
C ASP A 393 -0.55 -17.54 -15.63
N TYR A 394 -1.66 -16.79 -15.62
CA TYR A 394 -1.97 -15.85 -14.53
C TYR A 394 -3.41 -16.01 -14.06
N TYR A 395 -3.66 -15.88 -12.76
CA TYR A 395 -5.01 -15.63 -12.25
C TYR A 395 -5.20 -14.15 -11.97
N LEU A 396 -6.20 -13.53 -12.60
CA LEU A 396 -6.50 -12.11 -12.48
C LEU A 396 -7.46 -11.90 -11.30
N GLU A 397 -6.93 -11.47 -10.15
CA GLU A 397 -7.63 -11.43 -8.86
C GLU A 397 -8.94 -10.62 -8.95
N ASP A 398 -8.87 -9.39 -9.47
CA ASP A 398 -10.03 -8.49 -9.60
C ASP A 398 -11.09 -8.96 -10.61
N LEU A 399 -10.73 -9.83 -11.56
CA LEU A 399 -11.65 -10.34 -12.59
C LEU A 399 -12.15 -11.76 -12.33
N GLY A 400 -11.60 -12.46 -11.35
CA GLY A 400 -11.99 -13.81 -10.97
C GLY A 400 -11.75 -14.88 -12.06
N ILE A 401 -10.78 -14.69 -12.95
CA ILE A 401 -10.56 -15.55 -14.13
C ILE A 401 -9.08 -15.87 -14.40
N PHE A 402 -8.83 -17.05 -14.97
CA PHE A 402 -7.54 -17.43 -15.53
C PHE A 402 -7.26 -16.68 -16.84
N LEU A 403 -6.03 -16.21 -17.02
CA LEU A 403 -5.62 -15.49 -18.22
C LEU A 403 -5.68 -16.38 -19.47
N SER A 404 -5.32 -17.65 -19.35
CA SER A 404 -5.46 -18.66 -20.42
C SER A 404 -6.87 -18.77 -21.02
N ALA A 405 -7.92 -18.41 -20.28
CA ALA A 405 -9.30 -18.41 -20.78
C ALA A 405 -9.63 -17.20 -21.67
N VAL A 406 -8.97 -16.05 -21.49
CA VAL A 406 -9.35 -14.78 -22.16
C VAL A 406 -8.25 -14.22 -23.05
N GLY A 407 -6.99 -14.38 -22.67
CA GLY A 407 -5.80 -13.94 -23.38
C GLY A 407 -5.42 -14.85 -24.55
N GLU A 408 -4.17 -14.75 -24.96
CA GLU A 408 -3.59 -15.50 -26.08
C GLU A 408 -2.36 -16.29 -25.60
N VAL A 409 -1.95 -17.33 -26.34
CA VAL A 409 -0.75 -18.11 -26.02
C VAL A 409 0.42 -17.68 -26.89
N ASP A 410 1.57 -17.42 -26.27
CA ASP A 410 2.86 -17.33 -26.95
C ASP A 410 3.66 -18.60 -26.67
N MET A 411 3.64 -19.55 -27.60
CA MET A 411 4.38 -20.81 -27.50
C MET A 411 5.89 -20.59 -27.56
N SER A 412 6.37 -19.52 -28.21
CA SER A 412 7.80 -19.20 -28.20
C SER A 412 8.33 -18.76 -26.83
N LYS A 413 7.44 -18.45 -25.90
CA LYS A 413 7.73 -18.13 -24.48
C LYS A 413 7.02 -19.07 -23.51
N MET A 414 6.36 -20.12 -24.01
CA MET A 414 5.53 -21.08 -23.27
C MET A 414 4.61 -20.44 -22.21
N LYS A 415 3.86 -19.39 -22.58
CA LYS A 415 2.98 -18.69 -21.62
C LYS A 415 1.73 -18.04 -22.21
N SER A 416 0.72 -17.87 -21.36
CA SER A 416 -0.42 -16.97 -21.62
C SER A 416 0.02 -15.50 -21.57
N VAL A 417 -0.60 -14.65 -22.39
CA VAL A 417 -0.37 -13.20 -22.43
C VAL A 417 -1.68 -12.44 -22.69
N LEU A 418 -1.72 -11.17 -22.29
CA LEU A 418 -2.58 -10.18 -22.92
C LEU A 418 -1.75 -9.46 -23.99
N PRO A 419 -2.10 -9.56 -25.29
CA PRO A 419 -1.50 -8.71 -26.30
C PRO A 419 -1.77 -7.23 -26.06
N THR A 420 -0.97 -6.40 -26.69
CA THR A 420 -1.21 -4.96 -26.90
C THR A 420 -1.06 -4.63 -28.39
N SER A 421 -1.54 -3.46 -28.83
CA SER A 421 -1.37 -3.04 -30.22
C SER A 421 0.12 -2.90 -30.57
N GLY A 422 0.57 -3.55 -31.64
CA GLY A 422 1.97 -3.66 -32.04
C GLY A 422 2.75 -4.85 -31.42
N SER A 423 2.18 -5.55 -30.44
CA SER A 423 2.80 -6.75 -29.85
C SER A 423 2.72 -7.98 -30.75
N GLN A 424 3.50 -9.02 -30.44
CA GLN A 424 3.54 -10.29 -31.18
C GLN A 424 3.52 -11.51 -30.26
N THR A 425 2.82 -12.56 -30.70
CA THR A 425 2.90 -13.93 -30.18
C THR A 425 3.34 -14.87 -31.30
N ALA A 426 3.86 -16.05 -30.96
CA ALA A 426 4.11 -17.11 -31.93
C ALA A 426 3.48 -18.44 -31.50
N ILE A 427 2.76 -19.08 -32.42
CA ILE A 427 2.37 -20.49 -32.35
C ILE A 427 3.46 -21.29 -33.07
N VAL A 428 3.88 -22.42 -32.49
CA VAL A 428 4.98 -23.25 -33.01
C VAL A 428 4.51 -24.70 -33.14
N ALA A 429 4.61 -25.24 -34.36
CA ALA A 429 4.46 -26.66 -34.65
C ALA A 429 5.85 -27.25 -34.94
N GLU A 430 6.23 -28.30 -34.18
CA GLU A 430 7.52 -28.96 -34.30
C GLU A 430 7.43 -30.22 -35.19
N GLY A 431 8.59 -30.73 -35.61
CA GLY A 431 8.72 -31.94 -36.43
C GLY A 431 9.10 -31.67 -37.89
N GLU A 432 9.11 -32.72 -38.71
CA GLU A 432 9.61 -32.65 -40.10
C GLU A 432 8.83 -31.68 -40.98
N TYR A 433 7.54 -31.47 -40.71
CA TYR A 433 6.67 -30.51 -41.41
C TYR A 433 6.35 -29.28 -40.53
N GLY A 434 7.23 -28.97 -39.57
CA GLY A 434 7.05 -27.88 -38.63
C GLY A 434 6.84 -26.49 -39.26
N SER A 435 6.22 -25.61 -38.48
CA SER A 435 5.95 -24.23 -38.86
C SER A 435 5.92 -23.30 -37.64
N ARG A 436 6.07 -22.01 -37.90
CA ARG A 436 5.89 -20.92 -36.94
C ARG A 436 4.86 -19.94 -37.50
N THR A 437 3.83 -19.64 -36.73
CA THR A 437 2.84 -18.59 -37.06
C THR A 437 3.02 -17.44 -36.09
N THR A 438 3.59 -16.34 -36.58
CA THR A 438 3.77 -15.09 -35.81
C THR A 438 2.55 -14.19 -36.03
N SER A 439 1.78 -13.96 -34.97
CA SER A 439 0.60 -13.07 -34.99
C SER A 439 1.00 -11.69 -34.48
N THR A 440 0.86 -10.65 -35.31
CA THR A 440 1.06 -9.25 -34.91
C THR A 440 -0.29 -8.61 -34.61
N TYR A 441 -0.48 -8.11 -33.39
CA TYR A 441 -1.75 -7.60 -32.92
C TYR A 441 -1.93 -6.11 -33.26
N GLN A 442 -3.14 -5.74 -33.65
CA GLN A 442 -3.52 -4.41 -34.10
C GLN A 442 -4.87 -4.05 -33.49
N ASN A 443 -5.12 -2.76 -33.23
CA ASN A 443 -6.39 -2.26 -32.71
C ASN A 443 -6.88 -3.03 -31.47
N TYR A 444 -5.94 -3.44 -30.60
CA TYR A 444 -6.24 -4.22 -29.41
C TYR A 444 -6.90 -3.36 -28.34
N GLU A 445 -8.11 -3.74 -27.95
CA GLU A 445 -8.85 -3.17 -26.83
C GLU A 445 -9.28 -4.25 -25.83
N LEU A 446 -9.22 -3.89 -24.56
CA LEU A 446 -9.80 -4.61 -23.44
C LEU A 446 -10.79 -3.67 -22.72
N VAL A 447 -11.93 -4.18 -22.26
CA VAL A 447 -12.93 -3.44 -21.48
C VAL A 447 -13.44 -4.35 -20.35
N THR A 448 -13.25 -3.91 -19.11
CA THR A 448 -13.78 -4.59 -17.92
C THR A 448 -15.20 -4.10 -17.62
N GLY A 449 -16.11 -5.01 -17.27
CA GLY A 449 -17.37 -4.64 -16.64
C GLY A 449 -17.17 -4.03 -15.25
N LYS A 450 -18.21 -3.39 -14.72
CA LYS A 450 -18.33 -3.06 -13.29
C LYS A 450 -18.94 -4.24 -12.54
#